data_AF-A0A916TBW6-F1
#
_entry.id   AF-A0A916TBW6-F1
#
_cell.length_a   1.000
_cell.length_b   1.000
_cell.length_c   1.000
_cell.angle_alpha   90.00
_cell.angle_beta   90.00
_cell.angle_gamma   90.00
#
_symmetry.space_group_name_H-M   'P 1'
#
loop_
_entity.id
_entity.type
_entity.pdbx_description
1 polymer ?
#
loop_
_entity_poly.entity_id
_entity_poly.type
_entity_poly.pdbx_seq_one_letter_code
_entity_poly.pdbx_strand_id
1 'polypeptide(L)'
;MLVPRLLSIQTDPAEFETADAVAEAIERSAEALLRWHDELAEIQQKRPPSPGLPDPVLVEPPADGPAHASPRLAQQVYAGNIPADPAGLEYAAGELHVIAHTVTRVARSCTYESTAAQGHEIAQALTGLSEALRELADTLRTEAARLGDGSGGGTDQVLGRVVRAEHAARLAAATTLRG
;
A
#
# COMPACT_ATOMS: atom_id res chain seq x y z
N MET A 1 -7.16 -16.25 -9.15
CA MET A 1 -6.24 -16.32 -8.00
C MET A 1 -5.84 -14.90 -7.61
N LEU A 2 -6.03 -14.49 -6.36
CA LEU A 2 -5.80 -13.11 -5.90
C LEU A 2 -4.34 -12.86 -5.47
N VAL A 3 -3.69 -13.84 -4.85
CA VAL A 3 -2.32 -13.70 -4.31
C VAL A 3 -1.26 -13.49 -5.39
N PRO A 4 -1.19 -14.26 -6.49
CA PRO A 4 -0.25 -13.98 -7.57
C PRO A 4 -0.48 -12.61 -8.23
N ARG A 5 -1.73 -12.14 -8.26
CA ARG A 5 -2.08 -10.83 -8.79
C ARG A 5 -1.58 -9.72 -7.86
N LEU A 6 -1.77 -9.88 -6.56
CA LEU A 6 -1.27 -8.94 -5.54
C LEU A 6 0.26 -8.81 -5.59
N LEU A 7 0.98 -9.94 -5.67
CA LEU A 7 2.46 -9.97 -5.76
C LEU A 7 3.00 -9.50 -7.12
N SER A 8 2.16 -9.36 -8.14
CA SER A 8 2.55 -8.80 -9.44
C SER A 8 2.47 -7.27 -9.49
N ILE A 9 1.90 -6.64 -8.46
CA ILE A 9 1.80 -5.19 -8.38
C ILE A 9 3.19 -4.62 -8.13
N GLN A 10 3.65 -3.77 -9.06
CA GLN A 10 4.89 -3.01 -8.95
C GLN A 10 4.53 -1.54 -8.75
N THR A 11 5.25 -0.88 -7.85
CA THR A 11 5.10 0.55 -7.57
C THR A 11 6.44 1.23 -7.69
N ASP A 12 6.49 2.38 -8.39
CA ASP A 12 7.70 3.17 -8.59
C ASP A 12 7.49 4.61 -8.07
N PRO A 13 7.44 4.79 -6.74
CA PRO A 13 7.37 6.12 -6.10
C PRO A 13 8.72 6.86 -6.21
N ALA A 14 8.73 8.14 -5.82
CA ALA A 14 9.93 8.97 -5.98
C ALA A 14 11.02 8.64 -4.95
N GLU A 15 10.64 8.10 -3.79
CA GLU A 15 11.54 7.69 -2.71
C GLU A 15 11.63 6.15 -2.61
N PHE A 16 12.86 5.64 -2.45
CA PHE A 16 13.10 4.21 -2.29
C PHE A 16 12.44 3.65 -1.03
N GLU A 17 12.47 4.41 0.07
CA GLU A 17 11.85 4.00 1.33
C GLU A 17 10.33 3.84 1.21
N THR A 18 9.69 4.59 0.29
CA THR A 18 8.27 4.41 -0.01
C THR A 18 8.05 3.14 -0.82
N ALA A 19 8.92 2.87 -1.79
CA ALA A 19 8.84 1.64 -2.60
C ALA A 19 8.95 0.40 -1.70
N ASP A 20 9.94 0.38 -0.80
CA ASP A 20 10.17 -0.73 0.13
C ASP A 20 8.97 -0.92 1.08
N ALA A 21 8.47 0.16 1.69
CA ALA A 21 7.34 0.08 2.61
C ALA A 21 6.06 -0.44 1.92
N VAL A 22 5.79 0.01 0.68
CA VAL A 22 4.63 -0.45 -0.10
C VAL A 22 4.78 -1.92 -0.48
N ALA A 23 5.97 -2.34 -0.91
CA ALA A 23 6.24 -3.75 -1.22
C ALA A 23 6.00 -4.64 0.01
N GLU A 24 6.53 -4.26 1.17
CA GLU A 24 6.33 -4.98 2.43
C GLU A 24 4.83 -5.05 2.83
N ALA A 25 4.08 -3.97 2.63
CA ALA A 25 2.63 -3.94 2.88
C ALA A 25 1.85 -4.89 1.94
N ILE A 26 2.25 -4.97 0.67
CA ILE A 26 1.69 -5.90 -0.33
C ILE A 26 1.98 -7.35 0.07
N GLU A 27 3.22 -7.65 0.49
CA GLU A 27 3.62 -8.99 0.94
C GLU A 27 2.84 -9.43 2.19
N ARG A 28 2.73 -8.57 3.21
CA ARG A 28 1.91 -8.85 4.41
C ARG A 28 0.45 -9.09 4.07
N SER A 29 -0.10 -8.33 3.13
CA SER A 29 -1.47 -8.52 2.65
C SER A 29 -1.64 -9.84 1.90
N ALA A 30 -0.64 -10.25 1.12
CA ALA A 30 -0.63 -11.54 0.42
C ALA A 30 -0.58 -12.71 1.41
N GLU A 31 0.25 -12.63 2.45
CA GLU A 31 0.32 -13.63 3.50
C GLU A 31 -1.00 -13.74 4.29
N ALA A 32 -1.59 -12.61 4.67
CA ALA A 32 -2.90 -12.59 5.34
C ALA A 32 -4.00 -13.21 4.47
N LEU A 33 -4.00 -12.93 3.16
CA LEU A 33 -4.93 -13.54 2.22
C LEU A 33 -4.74 -15.05 2.08
N LEU A 34 -3.50 -15.54 2.10
CA LEU A 34 -3.21 -16.98 2.08
C LEU A 34 -3.72 -17.67 3.34
N ARG A 35 -3.42 -17.10 4.52
CA ARG A 35 -3.92 -17.62 5.80
C ARG A 35 -5.44 -17.68 5.83
N TRP A 36 -6.10 -16.59 5.43
CA TRP A 36 -7.55 -16.52 5.36
C TRP A 36 -8.15 -17.53 4.35
N HIS A 37 -7.49 -17.72 3.21
CA HIS A 37 -7.89 -18.74 2.24
C HIS A 37 -7.80 -20.16 2.83
N ASP A 38 -6.73 -20.46 3.56
CA ASP A 38 -6.53 -21.78 4.15
C ASP A 38 -7.58 -22.06 5.24
N GLU A 39 -7.90 -21.06 6.07
CA GLU A 39 -9.00 -21.15 7.05
C GLU A 39 -10.36 -21.43 6.36
N LEU A 40 -10.65 -20.74 5.26
CA LEU A 40 -11.86 -20.98 4.46
C LEU A 40 -11.89 -22.41 3.90
N ALA A 41 -10.76 -22.93 3.44
CA ALA A 41 -10.65 -24.28 2.90
C ALA A 41 -10.83 -25.35 3.99
N GLU A 42 -10.27 -25.15 5.18
CA GLU A 42 -10.42 -26.06 6.32
C GLU A 42 -11.87 -26.14 6.81
N ILE A 43 -12.55 -24.99 6.89
CA ILE A 43 -13.97 -24.90 7.24
C ILE A 43 -14.84 -25.70 6.25
N GLN A 44 -14.55 -25.59 4.95
CA GLN A 44 -15.30 -26.33 3.93
C GLN A 44 -15.05 -27.86 3.99
N GLN A 45 -13.92 -28.29 4.54
CA GLN A 45 -13.51 -29.69 4.57
C GLN A 45 -13.90 -30.46 5.84
N LYS A 46 -14.59 -29.84 6.84
CA LYS A 46 -15.00 -30.49 8.11
C LYS A 46 -13.85 -31.25 8.81
N ARG A 47 -12.65 -30.66 8.88
CA ARG A 47 -11.56 -31.19 9.72
C ARG A 47 -11.66 -30.54 11.12
N PRO A 48 -11.41 -31.27 12.23
CA PRO A 48 -11.36 -30.65 13.55
C PRO A 48 -10.16 -29.68 13.62
N PRO A 49 -10.25 -28.60 14.43
CA PRO A 49 -9.25 -27.55 14.47
C PRO A 49 -7.90 -28.08 14.95
N SER A 50 -6.83 -27.68 14.25
CA SER A 50 -5.46 -27.89 14.70
C SER A 50 -5.08 -26.77 15.67
N PRO A 51 -4.55 -27.06 16.88
CA PRO A 51 -4.09 -26.03 17.79
C PRO A 51 -2.73 -25.51 17.32
N GLY A 52 -2.71 -24.29 16.76
CA GLY A 52 -1.50 -23.58 16.34
C GLY A 52 -0.88 -22.76 17.49
N LEU A 53 0.42 -22.96 17.69
CA LEU A 53 1.34 -22.31 18.64
C LEU A 53 1.70 -20.85 18.24
N PRO A 54 2.41 -20.06 19.08
CA PRO A 54 2.27 -18.61 19.18
C PRO A 54 2.97 -17.79 18.09
N ASP A 55 2.56 -16.50 18.05
CA ASP A 55 2.92 -15.44 17.11
C ASP A 55 4.43 -15.30 16.80
N PRO A 56 4.80 -15.05 15.53
CA PRO A 56 6.10 -14.49 15.21
C PRO A 56 6.15 -13.03 15.64
N VAL A 57 7.01 -12.74 16.62
CA VAL A 57 7.43 -11.37 16.96
C VAL A 57 8.23 -10.82 15.78
N LEU A 58 7.67 -9.86 15.05
CA LEU A 58 8.36 -9.10 14.02
C LEU A 58 8.63 -7.67 14.49
N VAL A 59 9.85 -7.22 14.17
CA VAL A 59 10.50 -6.00 14.60
C VAL A 59 9.74 -4.78 14.04
N GLU A 60 9.43 -3.82 14.92
CA GLU A 60 8.84 -2.53 14.55
C GLU A 60 9.76 -1.77 13.58
N PRO A 61 9.30 -1.36 12.39
CA PRO A 61 9.99 -0.33 11.63
C PRO A 61 9.87 1.01 12.38
N PRO A 62 10.90 1.87 12.38
CA PRO A 62 10.89 3.13 13.12
C PRO A 62 9.86 4.08 12.49
N ALA A 63 8.67 4.14 13.09
CA ALA A 63 7.65 5.14 12.80
C ALA A 63 7.70 6.19 13.90
N ASP A 64 8.58 7.18 13.75
CA ASP A 64 8.36 8.56 14.19
C ASP A 64 9.64 9.38 13.97
N GLY A 65 9.74 9.95 12.76
CA GLY A 65 10.71 10.97 12.43
C GLY A 65 10.06 12.00 11.51
N PRO A 66 10.42 13.29 11.59
CA PRO A 66 9.93 14.29 10.66
C PRO A 66 10.19 13.85 9.20
N ALA A 67 9.19 14.04 8.34
CA ALA A 67 9.31 13.68 6.93
C ALA A 67 10.39 14.55 6.26
N HIS A 68 11.48 13.91 5.81
CA HIS A 68 12.57 14.57 5.10
C HIS A 68 12.66 14.01 3.67
N ALA A 69 12.92 14.90 2.71
CA ALA A 69 13.29 14.49 1.35
C ALA A 69 14.67 13.83 1.38
N SER A 70 14.86 12.79 0.59
CA SER A 70 16.20 12.34 0.26
C SER A 70 16.95 13.42 -0.53
N PRO A 71 18.29 13.50 -0.41
CA PRO A 71 19.10 14.41 -1.23
C PRO A 71 18.88 14.20 -2.73
N ARG A 72 18.61 12.96 -3.15
CA ARG A 72 18.31 12.60 -4.53
C ARG A 72 16.99 13.20 -5.00
N LEU A 73 15.91 13.02 -4.24
CA LEU A 73 14.61 13.60 -4.58
C LEU A 73 14.70 15.13 -4.65
N ALA A 74 15.32 15.75 -3.64
CA ALA A 74 15.52 17.18 -3.62
C ALA A 74 16.28 17.67 -4.88
N GLN A 75 17.40 17.02 -5.23
CA GLN A 75 18.18 17.37 -6.41
C GLN A 75 17.38 17.25 -7.72
N GLN A 76 16.56 16.20 -7.87
CA GLN A 76 15.72 16.01 -9.06
C GLN A 76 14.64 17.09 -9.15
N VAL A 77 13.97 17.41 -8.04
CA VAL A 77 12.95 18.45 -8.00
C VAL A 77 13.56 19.83 -8.31
N TYR A 78 14.77 20.12 -7.82
CA TYR A 78 15.53 21.32 -8.22
C TYR A 78 15.95 21.33 -9.69
N ALA A 79 16.16 20.16 -10.30
CA ALA A 79 16.38 20.03 -11.73
C ALA A 79 15.09 20.09 -12.56
N GLY A 80 13.93 20.31 -11.92
CA GLY A 80 12.63 20.39 -12.59
C GLY A 80 12.02 19.03 -12.96
N ASN A 81 12.49 17.95 -12.32
CA ASN A 81 12.05 16.59 -12.59
C ASN A 81 11.57 15.88 -11.32
N ILE A 82 10.55 15.03 -11.44
CA ILE A 82 10.10 14.16 -10.34
C ILE A 82 10.36 12.72 -10.77
N PRO A 83 11.27 11.98 -10.11
CA PRO A 83 11.71 10.65 -10.55
C PRO A 83 10.72 9.56 -10.10
N ALA A 84 9.47 9.62 -10.57
CA ALA A 84 8.43 8.66 -10.23
C ALA A 84 7.57 8.33 -11.46
N ASP A 85 6.82 7.22 -11.39
CA ASP A 85 5.80 6.85 -12.39
C ASP A 85 4.38 6.97 -11.81
N PRO A 86 3.72 8.14 -11.97
CA PRO A 86 2.33 8.32 -11.52
C PRO A 86 1.35 7.36 -12.17
N ALA A 87 1.59 6.92 -13.42
CA ALA A 87 0.69 6.01 -14.12
C ALA A 87 0.78 4.60 -13.54
N GLY A 88 2.00 4.13 -13.25
CA GLY A 88 2.25 2.88 -12.53
C GLY A 88 1.59 2.86 -11.14
N LEU A 89 1.71 3.95 -10.38
CA LEU A 89 1.08 4.09 -9.06
C LEU A 89 -0.46 4.07 -9.13
N GLU A 90 -1.05 4.74 -10.13
CA GLU A 90 -2.51 4.71 -10.34
C GLU A 90 -3.00 3.32 -10.75
N TYR A 91 -2.25 2.63 -11.61
CA TYR A 91 -2.53 1.24 -11.98
C TYR A 91 -2.47 0.32 -10.75
N ALA A 92 -1.42 0.41 -9.94
CA ALA A 92 -1.28 -0.33 -8.69
C ALA A 92 -2.46 -0.08 -7.73
N ALA A 93 -2.85 1.18 -7.55
CA ALA A 93 -4.02 1.55 -6.77
C ALA A 93 -5.30 0.89 -7.32
N GLY A 94 -5.51 0.92 -8.64
CA GLY A 94 -6.64 0.25 -9.28
C GLY A 94 -6.69 -1.25 -8.99
N GLU A 95 -5.55 -1.93 -9.11
CA GLU A 95 -5.43 -3.37 -8.85
C GLU A 95 -5.72 -3.72 -7.38
N LEU A 96 -5.16 -2.97 -6.43
CA LEU A 96 -5.43 -3.15 -5.00
C LEU A 96 -6.93 -2.98 -4.69
N HIS A 97 -7.57 -1.97 -5.28
CA HIS A 97 -9.00 -1.73 -5.10
C HIS A 97 -9.86 -2.90 -5.63
N VAL A 98 -9.51 -3.44 -6.79
CA VAL A 98 -10.21 -4.61 -7.37
C VAL A 98 -10.05 -5.85 -6.49
N ILE A 99 -8.85 -6.07 -5.94
CA ILE A 99 -8.59 -7.17 -5.01
C ILE A 99 -9.40 -6.97 -3.74
N ALA A 100 -9.35 -5.79 -3.12
CA ALA A 100 -10.13 -5.45 -1.92
C ALA A 100 -11.62 -5.71 -2.11
N HIS A 101 -12.21 -5.24 -3.21
CA HIS A 101 -13.62 -5.47 -3.53
C HIS A 101 -13.94 -6.97 -3.69
N THR A 102 -13.03 -7.74 -4.27
CA THR A 102 -13.19 -9.20 -4.39
C THR A 102 -13.17 -9.88 -3.03
N VAL A 103 -12.25 -9.48 -2.15
CA VAL A 103 -12.15 -9.99 -0.77
C VAL A 103 -13.42 -9.66 0.01
N THR A 104 -13.92 -8.41 -0.05
CA THR A 104 -15.19 -8.01 0.58
C THR A 104 -16.35 -8.89 0.11
N ARG A 105 -16.44 -9.18 -1.20
CA ARG A 105 -17.50 -10.04 -1.74
C ARG A 105 -17.44 -11.46 -1.17
N VAL A 106 -16.25 -12.04 -1.07
CA VAL A 106 -16.07 -13.38 -0.49
C VAL A 106 -16.39 -13.36 1.01
N ALA A 107 -15.89 -12.36 1.74
CA ALA A 107 -16.14 -12.22 3.16
C ALA A 107 -17.64 -12.08 3.50
N ARG A 108 -18.41 -11.34 2.68
CA ARG A 108 -19.87 -11.24 2.81
C ARG A 108 -20.62 -12.56 2.59
N SER A 109 -20.00 -13.52 1.90
CA SER A 109 -20.57 -14.85 1.66
C SER A 109 -20.16 -15.88 2.73
N CYS A 110 -19.31 -15.49 3.68
CA CYS A 110 -18.85 -16.37 4.75
C CYS A 110 -19.95 -16.57 5.79
N THR A 111 -20.18 -17.82 6.20
CA THR A 111 -21.14 -18.16 7.26
C THR A 111 -20.58 -17.89 8.65
N TYR A 112 -19.25 -17.97 8.81
CA TYR A 112 -18.56 -17.76 10.09
C TYR A 112 -18.16 -16.30 10.24
N GLU A 113 -18.63 -15.68 11.33
CA GLU A 113 -18.43 -14.25 11.60
C GLU A 113 -16.95 -13.88 11.76
N SER A 114 -16.15 -14.71 12.42
CA SER A 114 -14.71 -14.48 12.59
C SER A 114 -13.97 -14.43 11.25
N THR A 115 -14.24 -15.39 10.36
CA THR A 115 -13.64 -15.46 9.03
C THR A 115 -14.14 -14.31 8.15
N ALA A 116 -15.41 -13.91 8.27
CA ALA A 116 -15.93 -12.73 7.58
C ALA A 116 -15.22 -11.43 8.03
N ALA A 117 -14.99 -11.28 9.33
CA ALA A 117 -14.32 -10.12 9.92
C ALA A 117 -12.86 -9.99 9.44
N GLN A 118 -12.07 -11.08 9.49
CA GLN A 118 -10.70 -11.08 8.95
C GLN A 118 -10.67 -10.67 7.46
N GLY A 119 -11.59 -11.20 6.65
CA GLY A 119 -11.69 -10.79 5.25
C GLY A 119 -12.03 -9.31 5.08
N HIS A 120 -12.85 -8.73 5.96
CA HIS A 120 -13.16 -7.30 5.96
C HIS A 120 -11.94 -6.46 6.35
N GLU A 121 -11.16 -6.88 7.34
CA GLU A 121 -9.91 -6.21 7.74
C GLU A 121 -8.88 -6.19 6.61
N ILE A 122 -8.68 -7.32 5.93
CA ILE A 122 -7.79 -7.41 4.76
C ILE A 122 -8.27 -6.47 3.65
N ALA A 123 -9.57 -6.49 3.33
CA ALA A 123 -10.13 -5.61 2.31
C ALA A 123 -9.99 -4.12 2.68
N GLN A 124 -10.18 -3.77 3.95
CA GLN A 124 -10.03 -2.41 4.43
C GLN A 124 -8.58 -1.93 4.33
N ALA A 125 -7.62 -2.77 4.71
CA ALA A 125 -6.20 -2.45 4.62
C ALA A 125 -5.76 -2.23 3.16
N LEU A 126 -6.17 -3.11 2.24
CA LEU A 126 -5.92 -2.96 0.80
C LEU A 126 -6.57 -1.70 0.21
N THR A 127 -7.76 -1.34 0.70
CA THR A 127 -8.46 -0.11 0.29
C THR A 127 -7.70 1.13 0.77
N GLY A 128 -7.24 1.16 2.02
CA GLY A 128 -6.45 2.28 2.55
C GLY A 128 -5.13 2.46 1.80
N LEU A 129 -4.43 1.37 1.49
CA LEU A 129 -3.22 1.42 0.67
C LEU A 129 -3.51 1.90 -0.75
N SER A 130 -4.60 1.42 -1.37
CA SER A 130 -5.05 1.89 -2.68
C SER A 130 -5.32 3.39 -2.73
N GLU A 131 -6.00 3.94 -1.72
CA GLU A 131 -6.33 5.37 -1.66
C GLU A 131 -5.06 6.21 -1.53
N ALA A 132 -4.14 5.81 -0.65
CA ALA A 132 -2.87 6.50 -0.46
C ALA A 132 -1.99 6.52 -1.72
N LEU A 133 -1.94 5.40 -2.47
CA LEU A 133 -1.21 5.35 -3.75
C LEU A 133 -1.84 6.22 -4.83
N ARG A 134 -3.18 6.31 -4.87
CA ARG A 134 -3.88 7.20 -5.80
C ARG A 134 -3.61 8.66 -5.48
N GLU A 135 -3.65 9.03 -4.21
CA GLU A 135 -3.32 10.39 -3.76
C GLU A 135 -1.86 10.76 -4.08
N LEU A 136 -0.93 9.81 -3.89
CA LEU A 136 0.47 9.99 -4.28
C LEU A 136 0.59 10.20 -5.79
N ALA A 137 -0.03 9.36 -6.61
CA ALA A 137 -0.02 9.49 -8.07
C ALA A 137 -0.56 10.85 -8.54
N ASP A 138 -1.70 11.28 -8.00
CA ASP A 138 -2.32 12.56 -8.34
C ASP A 138 -1.45 13.76 -7.92
N THR A 139 -0.81 13.67 -6.76
CA THR A 139 0.13 14.69 -6.30
C THR A 139 1.34 14.77 -7.24
N LEU A 140 1.99 13.65 -7.54
CA LEU A 140 3.16 13.62 -8.41
C LEU A 140 2.84 14.16 -9.82
N ARG A 141 1.69 13.79 -10.38
CA ARG A 141 1.21 14.29 -11.68
C ARG A 141 0.98 15.80 -11.67
N THR A 142 0.27 16.29 -10.65
CA THR A 142 -0.03 17.72 -10.50
C THR A 142 1.24 18.54 -10.34
N GLU A 143 2.18 18.06 -9.53
CA GLU A 143 3.43 18.78 -9.27
C GLU A 143 4.42 18.68 -10.44
N ALA A 144 4.46 17.57 -11.18
CA ALA A 144 5.24 17.46 -12.41
C ALA A 144 4.75 18.45 -13.47
N ALA A 145 3.43 18.59 -13.64
CA ALA A 145 2.86 19.60 -14.54
C ALA A 145 3.24 21.03 -14.12
N ARG A 146 3.17 21.34 -12.82
CA ARG A 146 3.58 22.66 -12.28
C ARG A 146 5.05 23.00 -12.54
N LEU A 147 5.94 22.01 -12.42
CA LEU A 147 7.36 22.17 -12.75
C LEU A 147 7.57 22.41 -14.25
N GLY A 148 6.86 21.68 -15.11
CA GLY A 148 6.93 21.83 -16.57
C GLY A 148 6.40 23.17 -17.08
N ASP A 149 5.34 23.69 -16.48
CA ASP A 149 4.68 24.93 -16.90
C ASP A 149 5.38 26.22 -16.40
N GLY A 150 6.49 26.10 -15.66
CA GLY A 150 7.19 27.25 -15.06
C GLY A 150 6.32 28.09 -14.11
N SER A 151 5.19 27.53 -13.68
CA SER A 151 4.08 28.25 -13.06
C SER A 151 4.23 28.28 -11.53
N GLY A 152 5.17 29.11 -11.06
CA GLY A 152 5.05 29.90 -9.82
C GLY A 152 5.01 29.21 -8.44
N GLY A 153 4.93 27.89 -8.34
CA GLY A 153 5.18 27.20 -7.07
C GLY A 153 6.68 27.11 -6.83
N GLY A 154 7.22 27.87 -5.88
CA GLY A 154 8.65 27.77 -5.53
C GLY A 154 9.03 26.30 -5.32
N THR A 155 10.16 25.87 -5.88
CA THR A 155 10.59 24.47 -5.92
C THR A 155 10.56 23.77 -4.55
N ASP A 156 10.82 24.52 -3.48
CA ASP A 156 10.72 24.06 -2.09
C ASP A 156 9.28 23.66 -1.69
N GLN A 157 8.28 24.36 -2.20
CA GLN A 157 6.87 24.04 -1.97
C GLN A 157 6.45 22.77 -2.72
N VAL A 158 6.97 22.59 -3.94
CA VAL A 158 6.78 21.37 -4.73
C VAL A 158 7.39 20.19 -3.98
N LEU A 159 8.66 20.30 -3.59
CA LEU A 159 9.37 19.29 -2.81
C LEU A 159 8.62 18.96 -1.52
N GLY A 160 8.18 19.97 -0.77
CA GLY A 160 7.42 19.76 0.46
C GLY A 160 6.08 19.04 0.25
N ARG A 161 5.38 19.26 -0.88
CA ARG A 161 4.15 18.52 -1.21
C ARG A 161 4.44 17.07 -1.58
N VAL A 162 5.45 16.83 -2.41
CA VAL A 162 5.88 15.47 -2.79
C VAL A 162 6.28 14.68 -1.55
N VAL A 163 7.14 15.22 -0.69
CA VAL A 163 7.57 14.55 0.55
C VAL A 163 6.41 14.19 1.48
N ARG A 164 5.40 15.06 1.58
CA ARG A 164 4.21 14.76 2.41
C ARG A 164 3.38 13.63 1.82
N ALA A 165 3.18 13.61 0.50
CA ALA A 165 2.46 12.53 -0.17
C ALA A 165 3.21 11.20 -0.04
N GLU A 166 4.53 11.20 -0.25
CA GLU A 166 5.41 10.04 -0.03
C GLU A 166 5.33 9.53 1.42
N HIS A 167 5.36 10.45 2.38
CA HIS A 167 5.21 10.09 3.79
C HIS A 167 3.83 9.53 4.13
N ALA A 168 2.75 10.10 3.59
CA ALA A 168 1.40 9.57 3.76
C ALA A 168 1.27 8.14 3.21
N ALA A 169 1.84 7.88 2.03
CA ALA A 169 1.88 6.54 1.44
C ALA A 169 2.66 5.55 2.33
N ARG A 170 3.80 5.96 2.88
CA ARG A 170 4.56 5.15 3.85
C ARG A 170 3.78 4.86 5.13
N LEU A 171 3.06 5.84 5.68
CA LEU A 171 2.23 5.64 6.86
C LEU A 171 1.08 4.66 6.58
N ALA A 172 0.42 4.79 5.42
CA ALA A 172 -0.63 3.86 5.00
C ALA A 172 -0.06 2.44 4.83
N ALA A 173 1.10 2.30 4.18
CA ALA A 173 1.79 1.03 4.05
C ALA A 173 2.19 0.45 5.42
N ALA A 174 2.76 1.25 6.31
CA ALA A 174 3.16 0.81 7.64
C ALA A 174 1.97 0.35 8.50
N THR A 175 0.81 0.98 8.34
CA THR A 175 -0.44 0.66 9.06
C THR A 175 -1.27 -0.45 8.41
N THR A 176 -0.95 -0.83 7.17
CA THR A 176 -1.59 -1.96 6.47
C THR A 176 -1.36 -3.24 7.27
N LEU A 177 -2.44 -3.81 7.80
CA LEU A 177 -2.45 -5.06 8.57
C LEU A 177 -1.36 -5.11 9.66
N ARG A 178 -1.26 -4.04 10.45
CA ARG A 178 -0.59 -4.13 11.75
C ARG A 178 -1.37 -5.12 12.61
N GLY A 179 -0.76 -6.28 12.84
CA GLY A 179 -1.18 -7.20 13.91
C GLY A 179 -1.03 -6.55 15.26
#